data_AF-A0A9W7UIF6-F1
#
_entry.id   AF-A0A9W7UIF6-F1
#
_cell.length_a   1.000
_cell.length_b   1.000
_cell.length_c   1.000
_cell.angle_alpha   90.00
_cell.angle_beta   90.00
_cell.angle_gamma   90.00
#
_symmetry.space_group_name_H-M   'P 1'
#
loop_
_entity.id
_entity.type
_entity.pdbx_description
1 polymer ?
#
loop_
_entity_poly.entity_id
_entity_poly.type
_entity_poly.pdbx_seq_one_letter_code
_entity_poly.pdbx_strand_id
1 'polypeptide(L)' 'MIIEFDGYRINEYVIGRNCSINELITMYLNVRNEEISNEDLLRLFCVRYYYKKTPKLLQEDVTSNVVIDLDTDYIYIPNR' A
#
# COMPACT_ATOMS: atom_id res chain seq x y z
N MET A 1 -8.04 5.82 4.60
CA MET A 1 -7.26 4.68 5.10
C MET A 1 -5.80 4.94 4.80
N ILE A 2 -4.93 4.74 5.78
CA ILE A 2 -3.48 4.75 5.62
C ILE A 2 -3.04 3.32 5.37
N ILE A 3 -2.31 3.11 4.28
CA ILE A 3 -1.78 1.81 3.87
C ILE A 3 -0.27 1.91 3.83
N GLU A 4 0.39 0.95 4.47
CA GLU A 4 1.84 0.77 4.37
C GLU A 4 2.14 -0.24 3.28
N PHE A 5 3.03 0.13 2.38
CA PHE A 5 3.64 -0.75 1.40
C PHE A 5 5.03 -1.09 1.90
N ASP A 6 5.21 -2.34 2.31
CA ASP A 6 6.46 -2.84 2.90
C ASP A 6 7.06 -3.93 2.01
N GLY A 7 8.36 -3.87 1.76
CA GLY A 7 9.06 -4.86 0.95
C GLY A 7 10.52 -4.49 0.75
N TYR A 8 11.26 -5.26 -0.04
CA TYR A 8 12.69 -5.02 -0.22
C TYR A 8 12.98 -3.61 -0.74
N ARG A 9 13.58 -2.77 0.14
CA ARG A 9 13.91 -1.34 -0.09
C ARG A 9 12.70 -0.42 -0.29
N ILE A 10 11.50 -0.88 0.00
CA ILE A 10 10.25 -0.10 -0.07
C ILE A 10 9.63 -0.11 1.32
N ASN A 11 9.52 1.07 1.92
CA ASN A 11 8.69 1.31 3.10
C ASN A 11 8.01 2.64 2.86
N GLU A 12 6.82 2.60 2.29
CA GLU A 12 6.10 3.79 1.82
C GLU A 12 4.66 3.78 2.30
N TYR A 13 4.18 4.94 2.74
CA TYR A 13 2.83 5.08 3.27
C TYR A 13 1.96 5.85 2.29
N VAL A 14 0.75 5.37 2.04
CA VAL A 14 -0.23 6.05 1.20
C VAL A 14 -1.53 6.30 1.94
N ILE A 15 -2.18 7.41 1.62
CA ILE A 15 -3.46 7.81 2.20
C ILE A 15 -4.51 8.01 1.11
N GLY A 16 -5.71 7.48 1.35
CA GLY A 16 -6.82 7.57 0.41
C GLY A 16 -8.16 7.20 1.05
N ARG A 17 -9.13 6.83 0.21
CA ARG A 17 -10.48 6.45 0.65
C ARG A 17 -10.45 5.30 1.66
N ASN A 18 -11.47 5.20 2.51
CA ASN A 18 -11.66 3.99 3.31
C ASN A 18 -12.24 2.87 2.43
N CYS A 19 -11.82 1.64 2.67
CA CYS A 19 -12.36 0.44 2.05
C CYS A 19 -12.20 -0.75 3.01
N SER A 20 -12.94 -1.82 2.75
CA SER A 20 -12.77 -3.09 3.44
C SER A 20 -11.47 -3.79 3.00
N ILE A 21 -10.98 -4.74 3.81
CA ILE A 21 -9.80 -5.56 3.46
C ILE A 21 -10.03 -6.33 2.15
N ASN A 22 -11.22 -6.88 1.93
CA ASN A 22 -11.52 -7.63 0.70
C ASN A 22 -11.48 -6.75 -0.56
N GLU A 23 -11.97 -5.50 -0.46
CA GLU A 23 -11.84 -4.53 -1.54
C GLU A 23 -10.36 -4.18 -1.77
N LEU A 24 -9.59 -3.98 -0.70
CA LEU A 24 -8.16 -3.69 -0.82
C LEU A 24 -7.38 -4.83 -1.48
N ILE A 25 -7.66 -6.08 -1.10
CA ILE A 25 -7.07 -7.27 -1.74
C ILE A 25 -7.38 -7.26 -3.24
N THR A 26 -8.64 -7.02 -3.61
CA THR A 26 -9.04 -6.96 -5.02
C THR A 26 -8.31 -5.84 -5.77
N MET A 27 -8.20 -4.66 -5.16
CA MET A 27 -7.49 -3.52 -5.73
C MET A 27 -5.99 -3.81 -5.92
N TYR A 28 -5.36 -4.44 -4.93
CA TYR A 28 -3.96 -4.81 -4.98
C TYR A 28 -3.69 -5.86 -6.07
N LEU A 29 -4.45 -6.96 -6.11
CA LEU A 29 -4.28 -8.02 -7.12
C LEU A 29 -4.47 -7.51 -8.55
N ASN A 30 -5.41 -6.58 -8.77
CA ASN A 30 -5.61 -5.96 -10.08
C ASN A 30 -4.37 -5.22 -10.61
N VAL A 31 -3.53 -4.68 -9.72
CA VAL A 31 -2.28 -3.99 -10.10
C VAL A 31 -1.12 -4.98 -10.12
N ARG A 32 -1.05 -5.90 -9.15
CA ARG A 32 0.00 -6.93 -9.04
C ARG A 32 0.06 -7.84 -10.27
N ASN A 33 -1.10 -8.17 -10.85
CA ASN A 33 -1.20 -9.02 -12.04
C ASN A 33 -0.66 -8.37 -13.33
N GLU A 34 -0.22 -7.11 -13.30
CA GLU A 34 0.44 -6.47 -14.45
C GLU A 34 1.95 -6.80 -14.56
N GLU A 35 2.49 -7.62 -13.66
CA GLU A 35 3.89 -8.11 -13.67
C GLU A 35 4.95 -6.98 -13.72
N ILE A 36 4.64 -5.85 -13.08
CA ILE A 36 5.52 -4.68 -12.98
C ILE A 36 6.37 -4.69 -11.69
N SER A 37 7.38 -3.82 -11.65
CA SER A 37 8.21 -3.62 -10.46
C SER A 37 7.38 -3.17 -9.25
N ASN A 38 7.83 -3.44 -8.03
CA ASN A 38 7.13 -3.02 -6.81
C ASN A 38 7.03 -1.47 -6.70
N GLU A 39 8.03 -0.73 -7.15
CA GLU A 39 7.97 0.73 -7.22
C GLU A 39 6.90 1.23 -8.20
N ASP A 40 6.79 0.60 -9.36
CA ASP A 40 5.79 0.97 -10.36
C ASP A 40 4.39 0.48 -9.95
N LEU A 41 4.27 -0.66 -9.27
CA LEU A 41 3.04 -1.13 -8.65
C LEU A 41 2.49 -0.09 -7.68
N LEU A 42 3.31 0.40 -6.75
CA LEU A 42 2.91 1.43 -5.80
C LEU A 42 2.44 2.71 -6.53
N ARG A 43 3.16 3.15 -7.56
CA ARG A 43 2.78 4.33 -8.36
C ARG A 43 1.46 4.11 -9.08
N LEU A 44 1.28 2.97 -9.74
CA LEU A 44 0.08 2.63 -10.47
C LEU A 44 -1.12 2.49 -9.54
N PHE A 45 -0.95 1.84 -8.38
CA PHE A 45 -1.97 1.75 -7.35
C PHE A 45 -2.44 3.12 -6.89
N CYS A 46 -1.50 4.05 -6.63
CA CYS A 46 -1.82 5.42 -6.26
C CYS A 46 -2.64 6.15 -7.33
N VAL A 47 -2.20 6.08 -8.58
CA VAL A 47 -2.88 6.75 -9.71
C VAL A 47 -4.27 6.16 -9.95
N ARG A 48 -4.38 4.83 -10.00
CA ARG A 48 -5.62 4.14 -10.36
C ARG A 48 -6.70 4.26 -9.29
N TYR A 49 -6.31 4.28 -8.02
CA TYR A 49 -7.26 4.29 -6.90
C TYR A 49 -7.28 5.60 -6.12
N TYR A 50 -6.63 6.64 -6.65
CA TYR A 50 -6.59 7.99 -6.09
C TYR A 50 -6.02 8.05 -4.66
N TYR A 51 -5.04 7.18 -4.37
CA TYR A 51 -4.24 7.27 -3.15
C TYR A 51 -3.05 8.20 -3.37
N LYS A 52 -2.63 8.88 -2.30
CA LYS A 52 -1.49 9.80 -2.32
C LYS A 52 -0.39 9.28 -1.41
N LYS A 53 0.86 9.37 -1.86
CA LYS A 53 2.01 9.12 -0.99
C LYS A 53 2.04 10.13 0.14
N THR A 54 2.31 9.64 1.35
CA THR A 54 2.52 10.45 2.53
C THR A 54 3.94 11.00 2.50
N PRO A 55 4.16 12.31 2.74
CA PRO A 55 5.50 12.88 2.83
C PRO A 55 6.39 12.12 3.82
N LYS A 56 7.65 11.83 3.45
CA LYS A 56 8.59 11.07 4.30
C LYS A 56 8.76 11.66 5.71
N LEU A 57 8.74 12.98 5.82
CA LEU A 57 8.82 13.69 7.11
C LEU A 57 7.68 13.36 8.09
N LEU A 58 6.56 12.82 7.59
CA LEU A 58 5.42 12.45 8.40
C LEU A 58 5.37 10.95 8.68
N GLN A 59 6.25 10.14 8.09
CA GLN A 59 6.16 8.67 8.17
C GLN A 59 6.57 8.11 9.55
N GLU A 60 7.45 8.79 10.30
CA GLU A 60 7.92 8.32 11.62
C GLU A 60 6.80 8.24 12.68
N ASP A 61 5.78 9.10 12.56
CA ASP A 61 4.64 9.17 13.50
C ASP A 61 3.36 8.53 12.94
N VAL A 62 3.41 7.92 11.75
CA VAL A 62 2.20 7.39 11.09
C VAL A 62 1.98 5.93 11.44
N THR A 63 0.81 5.67 12.05
CA THR A 63 0.30 4.31 12.20
C THR A 63 -0.55 3.94 10.97
N SER A 64 -0.12 2.91 10.24
CA SER A 64 -0.89 2.35 9.13
C SER A 64 -2.12 1.58 9.63
N ASN A 65 -3.23 1.66 8.88
CA ASN A 65 -4.41 0.86 9.20
C ASN A 65 -4.25 -0.59 8.70
N VAL A 66 -3.43 -0.79 7.69
CA VAL A 66 -3.19 -2.06 7.01
C VAL A 66 -1.80 -2.02 6.36
N VAL A 67 -1.13 -3.16 6.32
CA VAL A 67 0.15 -3.36 5.65
C VAL A 67 -0.08 -4.27 4.44
N ILE A 68 0.56 -3.91 3.33
CA ILE A 68 0.72 -4.75 2.15
C ILE A 68 2.21 -5.11 2.08
N ASP A 69 2.52 -6.36 2.36
CA ASP A 69 3.85 -6.93 2.16
C ASP A 69 4.01 -7.29 0.67
N LEU A 70 4.92 -6.61 -0.01
CA LEU A 70 5.19 -6.73 -1.44
C LEU A 70 6.10 -7.91 -1.79
N ASP A 71 6.79 -8.46 -0.80
CA ASP A 71 7.67 -9.62 -0.96
C ASP A 71 6.86 -10.91 -0.81
N THR A 72 5.80 -10.92 0.01
CA THR A 72 4.95 -12.10 0.27
C THR A 72 3.52 -11.99 -0.26
N ASP A 73 3.12 -10.83 -0.77
CA ASP A 73 1.75 -10.50 -1.20
C ASP A 73 0.71 -10.60 -0.07
N TYR A 74 1.17 -10.59 1.19
CA TYR A 74 0.32 -10.70 2.36
C TYR A 74 -0.22 -9.33 2.79
N ILE A 75 -1.54 -9.24 2.99
CA ILE A 75 -2.23 -8.02 3.41
C ILE A 75 -2.85 -8.24 4.79
N TYR A 76 -2.46 -7.43 5.77
CA TYR A 76 -2.86 -7.63 7.17
C TYR A 76 -3.01 -6.34 7.96
N ILE A 77 -3.80 -6.38 9.04
CA ILE A 77 -3.87 -5.30 10.02
C ILE A 77 -2.66 -5.43 10.95
N PRO A 78 -1.78 -4.41 11.03
CA PRO A 78 -0.63 -4.47 11.92
C PRO A 78 -1.09 -4.46 13.38
N ASN A 79 -0.48 -5.31 14.20
CA ASN A 79 -0.70 -5.34 15.65
C ASN A 79 0.45 -4.55 16.30
N ARG A 80 0.30 -3.21 16.39
CA ARG A 80 1.31 -2.27 16.88
C ARG A 80 0.79 -1.53 18.10
#